data_AF-A0A060C1T5-F1
#
_entry.id   AF-A0A060C1T5-F1
#
_cell.length_a   1.000
_cell.length_b   1.000
_cell.length_c   1.000
_cell.angle_alpha   90.00
_cell.angle_beta   90.00
_cell.angle_gamma   90.00
#
_symmetry.space_group_name_H-M   'P 1'
#
loop_
_entity.id
_entity.type
_entity.pdbx_description
1 polymer ?
#
loop_
_entity_poly.entity_id
_entity_poly.type
_entity_poly.pdbx_seq_one_letter_code
_entity_poly.pdbx_strand_id
1 'polypeptide(L)'
;LDSVTDVQKIVVLEPDSLALSPECDNTDARVVQLSEAIGELSGGNTWIYVDGGHSNWLSAEEQASLISRIGTADSIRGFALNVSNFNTTADEFAYAHELNAILGWGHALVDTSRNGAGPDGSVWCNPPDRLIGDAGGTYGDDVV
;
A
#
# COMPACT_ATOMS: atom_id res chain seq x y z
N LEU A 1 17.94 5.87 -7.91
CA LEU A 1 17.35 5.01 -8.97
C LEU A 1 17.80 5.50 -10.35
N ASP A 2 19.08 5.86 -10.48
CA ASP A 2 19.50 6.88 -11.47
C ASP A 2 20.22 6.26 -12.67
N SER A 3 20.39 4.94 -12.66
CA SER A 3 20.97 4.19 -13.77
C SER A 3 20.03 3.98 -14.95
N VAL A 4 18.72 4.22 -14.77
CA VAL A 4 17.68 4.08 -15.81
C VAL A 4 16.68 5.24 -15.66
N THR A 5 16.97 6.36 -16.33
CA THR A 5 16.21 7.62 -16.18
C THR A 5 15.08 7.77 -17.22
N ASP A 6 15.08 6.96 -18.28
CA ASP A 6 14.14 7.00 -19.39
C ASP A 6 12.91 6.10 -19.20
N VAL A 7 12.86 5.31 -18.13
CA VAL A 7 11.76 4.38 -17.81
C VAL A 7 11.02 4.84 -16.55
N GLN A 8 9.69 4.85 -16.62
CA GLN A 8 8.83 5.03 -15.44
C GLN A 8 8.92 3.80 -14.53
N LYS A 9 9.29 4.03 -13.27
CA LYS A 9 9.38 3.00 -12.23
C LYS A 9 8.21 3.10 -11.29
N ILE A 10 7.74 1.95 -10.80
CA ILE A 10 6.77 1.86 -9.71
C ILE A 10 7.49 1.19 -8.55
N VAL A 11 7.48 1.84 -7.39
CA VAL A 11 8.09 1.34 -6.16
C VAL A 11 6.97 1.15 -5.14
N VAL A 12 6.79 -0.08 -4.70
CA VAL A 12 6.01 -0.41 -3.49
C VAL A 12 6.98 -0.36 -2.32
N LEU A 13 6.80 0.61 -1.44
CA LEU A 13 7.76 0.91 -0.37
C LEU A 13 7.37 0.21 0.94
N GLU A 14 8.23 -0.72 1.35
CA GLU A 14 8.25 -1.39 2.66
C GLU A 14 6.90 -2.02 3.09
N PRO A 15 6.50 -3.15 2.45
CA PRO A 15 5.33 -3.91 2.86
C PRO A 15 5.24 -4.19 4.36
N ASP A 16 4.04 -4.03 4.92
CA ASP A 16 3.68 -4.23 6.34
C ASP A 16 4.35 -3.27 7.33
N SER A 17 5.31 -2.45 6.90
CA SER A 17 6.19 -1.73 7.82
C SER A 17 5.45 -0.69 8.67
N LEU A 18 4.51 0.03 8.07
CA LEU A 18 3.74 1.09 8.72
C LEU A 18 2.55 0.52 9.50
N ALA A 19 1.83 -0.45 8.92
CA ALA A 19 0.68 -1.07 9.57
C ALA A 19 1.09 -1.87 10.84
N LEU A 20 2.27 -2.51 10.83
CA LEU A 20 2.78 -3.27 11.98
C LEU A 20 3.42 -2.38 13.06
N SER A 21 3.80 -1.13 12.74
CA SER A 21 4.59 -0.30 13.66
C SER A 21 3.95 -0.01 15.03
N PRO A 22 2.61 0.15 15.15
CA PRO A 22 1.96 0.35 16.44
C PRO A 22 2.12 -0.86 17.37
N GLU A 23 2.06 -2.09 16.83
CA GLU A 23 2.24 -3.32 17.60
C GLU A 23 3.68 -3.48 18.12
N CYS A 24 4.64 -2.86 17.43
CA CYS A 24 6.06 -2.87 17.77
C CYS A 24 6.51 -1.67 18.63
N ASP A 25 5.60 -0.75 18.98
CA ASP A 25 5.89 0.50 19.69
C ASP A 25 7.06 1.29 19.06
N ASN A 26 7.13 1.29 17.73
CA ASN A 26 8.25 1.91 16.99
C ASN A 26 7.79 2.87 15.87
N THR A 27 6.53 3.29 15.90
CA THR A 27 5.92 4.14 14.87
C THR A 27 6.71 5.42 14.61
N ASP A 28 7.19 6.11 15.65
CA ASP A 28 7.95 7.36 15.49
C ASP A 28 9.25 7.14 14.68
N ALA A 29 9.98 6.07 14.98
CA ALA A 29 11.19 5.71 14.26
C ALA A 29 10.87 5.25 12.83
N ARG A 30 9.80 4.45 12.65
CA ARG A 30 9.38 3.94 11.34
C ARG A 30 8.97 5.07 10.39
N VAL A 31 8.22 6.05 10.89
CA VAL A 31 7.81 7.23 10.13
C VAL A 31 9.01 8.00 9.60
N VAL A 32 10.05 8.20 10.43
CA VAL A 32 11.29 8.87 9.99
C VAL A 32 12.00 8.06 8.92
N GLN A 33 12.16 6.74 9.12
CA GLN A 33 12.81 5.85 8.14
C GLN A 33 12.11 5.87 6.78
N LEU A 34 10.78 5.83 6.76
CA LEU A 34 10.00 5.91 5.52
C LEU A 34 10.14 7.28 4.85
N SER A 35 10.12 8.36 5.62
CA SER A 35 10.31 9.71 5.11
C SER A 35 11.69 9.88 4.45
N GLU A 36 12.75 9.38 5.09
CA GLU A 36 14.11 9.37 4.54
C GLU A 36 14.21 8.50 3.28
N ALA A 37 13.64 7.30 3.30
CA ALA A 37 13.63 6.42 2.12
C ALA A 37 12.90 7.06 0.93
N ILE A 38 11.77 7.75 1.17
CA ILE A 38 11.06 8.50 0.13
C ILE A 38 11.94 9.63 -0.42
N GLY A 39 12.65 10.36 0.44
CA GLY A 39 13.59 11.40 0.03
C GLY A 39 14.65 10.86 -0.96
N GLU A 40 15.26 9.72 -0.63
CA GLU A 40 16.31 9.08 -1.45
C GLU A 40 15.77 8.44 -2.75
N LEU A 41 14.51 7.99 -2.74
CA LEU A 41 13.88 7.34 -3.89
C LEU A 41 13.15 8.34 -4.80
N SER A 42 12.85 9.54 -4.29
CA SER A 42 12.16 10.58 -5.04
C SER A 42 12.98 11.06 -6.24
N GLY A 43 12.28 11.36 -7.34
CA GLY A 43 12.90 11.79 -8.60
C GLY A 43 13.14 10.67 -9.61
N GLY A 44 13.71 11.06 -10.77
CA GLY A 44 14.14 10.13 -11.81
C GLY A 44 13.05 9.25 -12.43
N ASN A 45 11.83 9.75 -12.65
CA ASN A 45 10.68 8.98 -13.16
C ASN A 45 10.30 7.80 -12.26
N THR A 46 10.02 8.07 -10.98
CA THR A 46 9.62 7.07 -9.99
C THR A 46 8.26 7.42 -9.39
N TRP A 47 7.32 6.49 -9.40
CA TRP A 47 6.07 6.56 -8.65
C TRP A 47 6.21 5.68 -7.41
N ILE A 48 6.13 6.32 -6.24
CA ILE A 48 6.25 5.65 -4.96
C ILE A 48 4.85 5.43 -4.39
N TYR A 49 4.56 4.19 -4.05
CA TYR A 49 3.36 3.77 -3.33
C TYR A 49 3.82 3.24 -1.97
N VAL A 50 3.49 3.93 -0.89
CA VAL A 50 3.79 3.44 0.46
C VAL A 50 2.86 2.28 0.80
N ASP A 51 3.36 1.21 1.40
CA ASP A 51 2.48 0.15 1.84
C ASP A 51 1.47 0.65 2.89
N GLY A 52 0.20 0.35 2.64
CA GLY A 52 -0.95 0.76 3.45
C GLY A 52 -1.58 -0.41 4.21
N GLY A 53 -0.92 -1.56 4.29
CA GLY A 53 -1.52 -2.77 4.85
C GLY A 53 -2.69 -3.28 4.00
N HIS A 54 -3.83 -3.55 4.64
CA HIS A 54 -5.01 -4.11 3.96
C HIS A 54 -6.30 -3.86 4.76
N SER A 55 -7.45 -4.07 4.11
CA SER A 55 -8.82 -3.77 4.61
C SER A 55 -9.24 -4.43 5.93
N ASN A 56 -8.43 -5.37 6.44
CA ASN A 56 -8.74 -6.20 7.60
C ASN A 56 -7.62 -6.18 8.67
N TRP A 57 -6.88 -5.06 8.75
CA TRP A 57 -5.82 -4.87 9.75
C TRP A 57 -6.03 -3.61 10.60
N LEU A 58 -5.82 -2.42 10.03
CA LEU A 58 -6.08 -1.14 10.69
C LEU A 58 -7.28 -0.47 10.02
N SER A 59 -8.04 0.32 10.76
CA SER A 59 -9.07 1.18 10.15
C SER A 59 -8.44 2.16 9.15
N ALA A 60 -9.24 2.63 8.19
CA ALA A 60 -8.76 3.60 7.21
C ALA A 60 -8.30 4.89 7.90
N GLU A 61 -8.95 5.32 8.98
CA GLU A 61 -8.55 6.48 9.78
C GLU A 61 -7.19 6.30 10.46
N GLU A 62 -6.96 5.14 11.08
CA GLU A 62 -5.68 4.83 11.72
C GLU A 62 -4.55 4.81 10.67
N GLN A 63 -4.75 4.10 9.57
CA GLN A 63 -3.75 3.99 8.51
C GLN A 63 -3.50 5.34 7.82
N ALA A 64 -4.54 6.13 7.53
CA ALA A 64 -4.39 7.47 6.97
C ALA A 64 -3.65 8.42 7.93
N SER A 65 -3.89 8.30 9.24
CA SER A 65 -3.13 9.03 10.26
C SER A 65 -1.65 8.68 10.22
N LEU A 66 -1.32 7.38 10.12
CA LEU A 66 0.07 6.92 9.99
C LEU A 66 0.74 7.42 8.70
N ILE A 67 0.06 7.32 7.55
CA ILE A 67 0.57 7.82 6.26
C ILE A 67 0.82 9.33 6.33
N SER A 68 -0.12 10.09 6.92
CA SER A 68 0.00 11.54 7.07
C SER A 68 1.23 11.96 7.88
N ARG A 69 1.64 11.14 8.85
CA ARG A 69 2.81 11.40 9.70
C ARG A 69 4.14 11.31 8.95
N ILE A 70 4.22 10.60 7.82
CA ILE A 70 5.42 10.52 6.97
C ILE A 70 5.81 11.91 6.45
N GLY A 71 4.83 12.79 6.23
CA GLY A 71 5.05 14.21 5.94
C GLY A 71 5.53 14.53 4.52
N THR A 72 5.45 13.57 3.58
CA THR A 72 5.98 13.69 2.21
C THR A 72 4.93 13.41 1.14
N ALA A 73 3.69 13.88 1.33
CA ALA A 73 2.56 13.62 0.43
C ALA A 73 2.87 13.94 -1.04
N ASP A 74 3.54 15.06 -1.33
CA ASP A 74 3.88 15.46 -2.70
C ASP A 74 4.90 14.55 -3.41
N SER A 75 5.60 13.70 -2.64
CA SER A 75 6.62 12.76 -3.15
C SER A 75 6.10 11.33 -3.29
N ILE A 76 4.87 11.07 -2.85
CA ILE A 76 4.23 9.75 -2.94
C ILE A 76 3.03 9.84 -3.89
N ARG A 77 2.95 8.85 -4.79
CA ARG A 77 1.86 8.75 -5.76
C ARG A 77 0.59 8.20 -5.12
N GLY A 78 0.74 7.44 -4.04
CA GLY A 78 -0.36 6.67 -3.48
C GLY A 78 0.07 5.65 -2.44
N PHE A 79 -0.76 4.63 -2.26
CA PHE A 79 -0.56 3.54 -1.32
C PHE A 79 -0.71 2.17 -2.00
N ALA A 80 0.00 1.17 -1.52
CA ALA A 80 -0.14 -0.22 -1.96
C ALA A 80 -0.89 -1.01 -0.89
N LEU A 81 -1.83 -1.84 -1.30
CA LEU A 81 -2.73 -2.58 -0.41
C LEU A 81 -2.68 -4.07 -0.72
N ASN A 82 -3.02 -4.87 0.29
CA ASN A 82 -3.15 -6.32 0.21
C ASN A 82 -1.85 -7.05 -0.16
N VAL A 83 -0.69 -6.39 -0.09
CA VAL A 83 0.59 -6.95 -0.51
C VAL A 83 0.83 -8.26 0.24
N SER A 84 0.99 -9.35 -0.51
CA SER A 84 1.13 -10.70 0.04
C SER A 84 -0.06 -11.21 0.89
N ASN A 85 -1.25 -10.61 0.81
CA ASN A 85 -2.45 -11.05 1.51
C ASN A 85 -3.51 -11.59 0.53
N PHE A 86 -4.75 -11.80 1.00
CA PHE A 86 -5.79 -12.57 0.32
C PHE A 86 -7.16 -11.90 0.36
N ASN A 87 -7.29 -10.69 0.92
CA ASN A 87 -8.59 -10.01 1.00
C ASN A 87 -9.15 -9.76 -0.40
N THR A 88 -10.47 -9.76 -0.51
CA THR A 88 -11.12 -9.66 -1.81
C THR A 88 -10.82 -8.31 -2.46
N THR A 89 -10.74 -8.29 -3.79
CA THR A 89 -10.53 -7.04 -4.55
C THR A 89 -11.59 -6.00 -4.18
N ALA A 90 -12.84 -6.41 -3.93
CA ALA A 90 -13.90 -5.50 -3.54
C ALA A 90 -13.64 -4.82 -2.18
N ASP A 91 -13.18 -5.57 -1.18
CA ASP A 91 -12.89 -5.04 0.15
C ASP A 91 -11.69 -4.08 0.11
N GLU A 92 -10.64 -4.44 -0.64
CA GLU A 92 -9.45 -3.59 -0.79
C GLU A 92 -9.74 -2.32 -1.60
N PHE A 93 -10.66 -2.38 -2.58
CA PHE A 93 -11.09 -1.19 -3.32
C PHE A 93 -11.89 -0.25 -2.41
N ALA A 94 -12.82 -0.79 -1.61
CA ALA A 94 -13.55 0.02 -0.64
C ALA A 94 -12.59 0.71 0.34
N TYR A 95 -11.63 -0.04 0.88
CA TYR A 95 -10.60 0.51 1.77
C TYR A 95 -9.72 1.57 1.09
N ALA A 96 -9.34 1.36 -0.17
CA ALA A 96 -8.60 2.33 -0.96
C ALA A 96 -9.36 3.66 -1.11
N HIS A 97 -10.67 3.60 -1.39
CA HIS A 97 -11.50 4.79 -1.49
C HIS A 97 -11.67 5.51 -0.16
N GLU A 98 -11.78 4.78 0.96
CA GLU A 98 -11.83 5.38 2.28
C GLU A 98 -10.51 6.11 2.61
N LEU A 99 -9.36 5.48 2.36
CA LEU A 99 -8.05 6.12 2.52
C LEU A 99 -7.91 7.37 1.65
N ASN A 100 -8.26 7.29 0.37
CA ASN A 100 -8.23 8.43 -0.54
C ASN A 100 -9.15 9.56 -0.05
N ALA A 101 -10.35 9.25 0.43
CA ALA A 101 -11.30 10.25 0.93
C ALA A 101 -10.80 10.96 2.19
N ILE A 102 -10.14 10.23 3.10
CA ILE A 102 -9.59 10.80 4.35
C ILE A 102 -8.33 11.64 4.07
N LEU A 103 -7.43 11.14 3.23
CA LEU A 103 -6.19 11.83 2.87
C LEU A 103 -6.44 13.02 1.94
N GLY A 104 -7.48 12.94 1.09
CA GLY A 104 -7.79 13.91 0.04
C GLY A 104 -6.89 13.81 -1.19
N TRP A 105 -6.06 12.77 -1.28
CA TRP A 105 -5.12 12.51 -2.37
C TRP A 105 -4.74 11.02 -2.42
N GLY A 106 -3.99 10.64 -3.46
CA GLY A 106 -3.33 9.35 -3.58
C GLY A 106 -4.10 8.34 -4.41
N HIS A 107 -3.37 7.60 -5.26
CA HIS A 107 -3.89 6.44 -5.96
C HIS A 107 -3.61 5.16 -5.15
N ALA A 108 -4.19 4.04 -5.54
CA ALA A 108 -4.00 2.76 -4.89
C ALA A 108 -3.42 1.75 -5.88
N LEU A 109 -2.52 0.89 -5.39
CA LEU A 109 -2.23 -0.39 -6.03
C LEU A 109 -2.80 -1.48 -5.14
N VAL A 110 -3.50 -2.45 -5.71
CA VAL A 110 -4.03 -3.59 -4.97
C VAL A 110 -3.36 -4.86 -5.46
N ASP A 111 -2.72 -5.60 -4.56
CA ASP A 111 -2.16 -6.91 -4.88
C ASP A 111 -3.29 -7.95 -5.02
N THR A 112 -3.51 -8.37 -6.26
CA THR A 112 -4.48 -9.42 -6.63
C THR A 112 -3.83 -10.78 -6.86
N SER A 113 -2.55 -10.95 -6.50
CA SER A 113 -1.77 -12.15 -6.86
C SER A 113 -2.40 -13.46 -6.37
N ARG A 114 -3.09 -13.46 -5.23
CA ARG A 114 -3.60 -14.67 -4.57
C ARG A 114 -5.01 -14.54 -3.97
N ASN A 115 -5.75 -13.48 -4.27
CA ASN A 115 -7.03 -13.20 -3.62
C ASN A 115 -8.28 -13.74 -4.36
N GLY A 116 -8.11 -14.61 -5.37
CA GLY A 116 -9.23 -15.09 -6.21
C GLY A 116 -10.26 -15.95 -5.47
N ALA A 117 -9.91 -16.48 -4.29
CA ALA A 117 -10.83 -17.20 -3.40
C ALA A 117 -11.11 -16.44 -2.09
N GLY A 118 -10.69 -15.18 -1.99
CA GLY A 118 -10.71 -14.39 -0.75
C GLY A 118 -9.77 -14.94 0.32
N PRO A 119 -9.90 -14.46 1.58
CA PRO A 119 -9.09 -14.92 2.71
C PRO A 119 -9.67 -16.19 3.37
N ASP A 120 -8.83 -16.89 4.12
CA ASP A 120 -9.24 -17.97 5.04
C ASP A 120 -9.19 -17.44 6.48
N GLY A 121 -10.23 -16.69 6.88
CA GLY A 121 -10.22 -15.95 8.13
C GLY A 121 -9.04 -14.97 8.19
N SER A 122 -8.21 -15.07 9.22
CA SER A 122 -6.98 -14.28 9.40
C SER A 122 -5.69 -15.03 9.03
N VAL A 123 -5.80 -16.22 8.43
CA VAL A 123 -4.63 -17.04 8.05
C VAL A 123 -3.95 -16.43 6.83
N TRP A 124 -2.79 -15.80 7.04
CA TRP A 124 -1.97 -15.22 5.97
C TRP A 124 -0.79 -16.11 5.56
N CYS A 125 -0.30 -16.96 6.47
CA CYS A 125 0.89 -17.77 6.23
C CYS A 125 0.53 -19.08 5.50
N ASN A 126 0.61 -19.06 4.16
CA ASN A 126 0.38 -20.19 3.27
C ASN A 126 -0.96 -20.93 3.49
N PRO A 127 -2.11 -20.22 3.56
CA PRO A 127 -3.42 -20.88 3.61
C PRO A 127 -3.64 -21.77 2.38
N PRO A 128 -4.21 -22.98 2.55
CA PRO A 128 -4.55 -23.83 1.43
C PRO A 128 -5.70 -23.23 0.60
N ASP A 129 -5.89 -23.80 -0.59
CA ASP A 129 -7.07 -23.55 -1.44
C ASP A 129 -7.28 -22.08 -1.86
N ARG A 130 -6.24 -21.26 -1.81
CA ARG A 130 -6.25 -19.91 -2.41
C ARG A 130 -6.07 -20.00 -3.92
N LEU A 131 -6.68 -19.06 -4.63
CA LEU A 131 -6.62 -18.98 -6.09
C LEU A 131 -5.94 -17.69 -6.52
N ILE A 132 -5.30 -17.73 -7.68
CA ILE A 132 -4.80 -16.52 -8.35
C ILE A 132 -6.00 -15.59 -8.58
N GLY A 133 -5.84 -14.30 -8.26
CA GLY A 133 -6.87 -13.29 -8.50
C GLY A 133 -6.83 -12.74 -9.93
N ASP A 134 -7.38 -11.54 -10.10
CA ASP A 134 -7.44 -10.89 -11.40
C ASP A 134 -6.04 -10.55 -11.92
N ALA A 135 -5.87 -10.61 -13.25
CA ALA A 135 -4.63 -10.19 -13.89
C ALA A 135 -4.39 -8.68 -13.68
N GLY A 136 -3.12 -8.30 -13.57
CA GLY A 136 -2.75 -6.89 -13.39
C GLY A 136 -3.29 -6.00 -14.52
N GLY A 137 -3.78 -4.83 -14.15
CA GLY A 137 -4.37 -3.85 -15.05
C GLY A 137 -4.74 -2.58 -14.30
N THR A 138 -5.29 -1.60 -15.01
CA THR A 138 -5.85 -0.38 -14.41
C THR A 138 -7.36 -0.57 -14.25
N TYR A 139 -7.89 -0.21 -13.09
CA TYR A 139 -9.33 -0.04 -12.95
C TYR A 139 -9.69 1.38 -13.40
N GLY A 140 -10.88 1.55 -13.97
CA GLY A 140 -11.24 2.77 -14.71
C GLY A 140 -11.66 3.95 -13.84
N ASP A 141 -11.29 3.96 -12.56
CA ASP A 141 -11.62 5.05 -11.63
C ASP A 141 -10.38 5.89 -11.27
N ASP A 142 -10.60 6.95 -10.49
CA ASP A 142 -9.54 7.92 -10.17
C ASP A 142 -8.66 7.48 -8.98
N VAL A 143 -8.97 6.37 -8.32
CA VAL A 143 -8.26 5.86 -7.14
C VAL A 143 -7.43 4.63 -7.47
N VAL A 144 -8.01 3.54 -7.98
CA VAL A 144 -7.36 2.22 -8.14
C VAL A 144 -6.90 1.93 -9.56
#